data_AF-A0A5N8WI07-F1
#
_entry.id   AF-A0A5N8WI07-F1
#
_cell.length_a   1.000
_cell.length_b   1.000
_cell.length_c   1.000
_cell.angle_alpha   90.00
_cell.angle_beta   90.00
_cell.angle_gamma   90.00
#
_symmetry.space_group_name_H-M   'P 1'
#
loop_
_entity.id
_entity.type
_entity.pdbx_description
1 polymer ?
#
loop_
_entity_poly.entity_id
_entity_poly.type
_entity_poly.pdbx_seq_one_letter_code
_entity_poly.pdbx_strand_id
1 'polypeptide(L)'
;MAVSKRLRYEIFRRDNHTCRYCGASAPLVPLRVDHVTPVALGGTDKADNLVTACEPCNSGKSSASPDAALVADVSGDALRWAAAMKQAADDLRDKQAPKVAYRESFEKSWRGWTREDGWKTARVELPDSWKTSLDTFYEAGLPQEVWPDIIEKAMTNPTVRVDNTFRYACGIAWRVIKELHERAREIVAPQTNKAAPALSSVGQAALDLWAHNWKSDLEVAPSDEEHATFVRSLMQIEASTDWVDPKPLIAAAAFGGSAGLSTIEEAMAGATDQERADVVINWCDAWTDLDGAATYTAPPDSFLFRVVQTQVDDLADGDVALSRIRRAAVLAGFHHSSELHHGLRANEVEHTGVDAFRQRAADLWSRSFRAAANRWPEPDERGAFLSHYNRVAADGDFYLNDVLAAAVAAGAYQDTDLTTCLPRHLSVLEIAAQPLGGAA
;
A
#
# COMPACT_ATOMS: atom_id res chain seq x y z
N MET A 1 58.01 27.84 35.67
CA MET A 1 59.14 28.08 34.75
C MET A 1 58.76 29.31 33.92
N ALA A 2 59.67 29.95 33.16
CA ALA A 2 59.21 31.07 32.32
C ALA A 2 58.54 30.51 31.04
N VAL A 3 57.31 30.96 30.72
CA VAL A 3 56.58 30.57 29.50
C VAL A 3 57.47 30.80 28.27
N SER A 4 57.61 29.80 27.39
CA SER A 4 58.50 29.87 26.23
C SER A 4 58.07 30.96 25.24
N LYS A 5 59.01 31.52 24.45
CA LYS A 5 58.68 32.56 23.44
C LYS A 5 57.70 32.04 22.38
N ARG A 6 57.86 30.77 21.99
CA ARG A 6 56.97 30.10 21.03
C ARG A 6 55.55 30.00 21.57
N LEU A 7 55.40 29.52 22.80
CA LEU A 7 54.09 29.40 23.44
C LEU A 7 53.44 30.78 23.62
N ARG A 8 54.20 31.81 24.00
CA ARG A 8 53.68 33.19 24.06
C ARG A 8 53.12 33.67 22.74
N TYR A 9 53.83 33.42 21.63
CA TYR A 9 53.35 33.77 20.30
C TYR A 9 52.09 32.99 19.91
N GLU A 10 52.04 31.69 20.22
CA GLU A 10 50.86 30.84 19.98
C GLU A 10 49.63 31.34 20.75
N ILE A 11 49.79 31.75 22.02
CA ILE A 11 48.70 32.34 22.83
C ILE A 11 48.24 33.67 22.25
N PHE A 12 49.15 34.57 21.89
CA PHE A 12 48.78 35.84 21.27
C PHE A 12 48.05 35.64 19.93
N ARG A 13 48.50 34.70 19.10
CA ARG A 13 47.84 34.37 17.84
C ARG A 13 46.45 33.76 18.08
N ARG A 14 46.32 32.83 19.04
CA ARG A 14 45.03 32.21 19.42
C ARG A 14 44.01 33.27 19.82
N ASP A 15 44.45 34.23 20.62
CA ASP A 15 43.59 35.29 21.16
C ASP A 15 43.47 36.50 20.23
N ASN A 16 43.90 36.36 18.97
CA ASN A 16 43.87 37.41 17.94
C ASN A 16 44.48 38.74 18.42
N HIS A 17 45.61 38.67 19.14
CA HIS A 17 46.29 39.81 19.73
C HIS A 17 45.34 40.75 20.50
N THR A 18 44.38 40.15 21.22
CA THR A 18 43.33 40.84 21.95
C THR A 18 43.27 40.37 23.39
N CYS A 19 43.20 41.31 24.33
CA CYS A 19 43.05 41.00 25.74
C CYS A 19 41.73 40.25 25.98
N ARG A 20 41.83 39.07 26.58
CA ARG A 20 40.67 38.21 26.88
C ARG A 20 39.80 38.75 28.02
N TYR A 21 40.27 39.72 28.78
CA TYR A 21 39.54 40.32 29.89
C TYR A 21 38.71 41.54 29.48
N CYS A 22 39.29 42.46 28.71
CA CYS A 22 38.63 43.73 28.37
C CYS A 22 38.44 43.97 26.87
N GLY A 23 38.94 43.08 26.01
CA GLY A 23 38.82 43.21 24.55
C GLY A 23 39.77 44.22 23.90
N ALA A 24 40.66 44.89 24.65
CA ALA A 24 41.65 45.80 24.08
C ALA A 24 42.73 45.04 23.29
N SER A 25 43.11 45.53 22.10
CA SER A 25 44.00 44.84 21.18
C SER A 25 45.32 45.58 20.90
N ALA A 26 46.33 44.86 20.42
CA ALA A 26 47.58 45.47 19.97
C ALA A 26 47.40 46.19 18.62
N PRO A 27 48.14 47.28 18.35
CA PRO A 27 49.20 47.88 19.18
C PRO A 27 48.68 48.92 20.19
N LEU A 28 47.37 49.14 20.29
CA LEU A 28 46.77 50.17 21.15
C LEU A 28 47.08 49.97 22.63
N VAL A 29 47.25 48.72 23.08
CA VAL A 29 47.68 48.38 24.43
C VAL A 29 48.83 47.37 24.41
N PRO A 30 49.80 47.46 25.34
CA PRO A 30 50.81 46.43 25.52
C PRO A 30 50.17 45.16 26.07
N LEU A 31 50.48 44.02 25.43
CA LEU A 31 49.95 42.70 25.78
C LEU A 31 51.01 41.84 26.48
N ARG A 32 50.54 41.02 27.41
CA ARG A 32 51.29 40.02 28.18
C ARG A 32 50.52 38.69 28.15
N VAL A 33 51.22 37.60 28.42
CA VAL A 33 50.58 36.32 28.70
C VAL A 33 50.41 36.22 30.21
N ASP A 34 49.15 36.10 30.64
CA ASP A 34 48.76 35.93 32.04
C ASP A 34 48.37 34.47 32.31
N HIS A 35 48.65 34.00 33.52
CA HIS A 35 48.16 32.71 34.01
C HIS A 35 46.76 32.89 34.56
N VAL A 36 45.77 32.22 33.96
CA VAL A 36 44.37 32.30 34.40
C VAL A 36 44.26 31.95 35.89
N THR A 37 44.79 30.79 36.27
CA THR A 37 45.08 30.44 37.67
C THR A 37 46.51 30.86 38.01
N PRO A 38 46.73 31.70 39.04
CA PRO A 38 48.07 32.10 39.46
C PRO A 38 48.95 30.89 39.79
N VAL A 39 50.24 30.98 39.46
CA VAL A 39 51.23 29.93 39.78
C VAL A 39 51.27 29.63 41.28
N ALA A 40 51.10 30.65 42.13
CA ALA A 40 51.04 30.51 43.59
C ALA A 40 49.86 29.64 44.08
N LEU A 41 48.82 29.47 43.26
CA LEU A 41 47.66 28.62 43.53
C LEU A 41 47.70 27.32 42.70
N GLY A 42 48.86 26.95 42.16
CA GLY A 42 49.06 25.70 41.41
C GLY A 42 48.82 25.80 39.89
N GLY A 43 48.69 27.01 39.34
CA GLY A 43 48.55 27.21 37.90
C GLY A 43 49.73 26.69 37.08
N THR A 44 49.44 26.01 35.96
CA THR A 44 50.47 25.41 35.09
C THR A 44 50.89 26.35 33.95
N ASP A 45 52.07 26.12 33.37
CA ASP A 45 52.59 26.85 32.19
C ASP A 45 52.02 26.32 30.85
N LYS A 46 50.93 25.56 30.88
CA LYS A 46 50.29 24.97 29.68
C LYS A 46 49.36 25.98 29.01
N ALA A 47 49.13 25.79 27.70
CA ALA A 47 48.37 26.73 26.88
C ALA A 47 46.92 26.95 27.33
N ASP A 48 46.32 25.96 27.99
CA ASP A 48 44.97 26.00 28.57
C ASP A 48 44.86 26.96 29.77
N ASN A 49 45.94 27.15 30.53
CA ASN A 49 46.00 28.06 31.67
C ASN A 49 46.62 29.43 31.33
N LEU A 50 46.89 29.70 30.06
CA LEU A 50 47.52 30.95 29.60
C LEU A 50 46.58 31.75 28.70
N VAL A 51 46.48 33.06 28.92
CA VAL A 51 45.67 33.97 28.11
C VAL A 51 46.39 35.27 27.81
N THR A 52 45.98 35.95 26.75
CA THR A 52 46.43 37.29 26.41
C THR A 52 45.75 38.32 27.30
N ALA A 53 46.52 39.12 28.03
CA ALA A 53 46.05 40.18 28.91
C ALA A 53 46.74 41.51 28.58
N CYS A 54 46.02 42.63 28.62
CA CYS A 54 46.65 43.94 28.57
C CYS A 54 47.33 44.26 29.90
N GLU A 55 48.35 45.11 29.87
CA GLU A 55 49.12 45.48 31.06
C GLU A 55 48.23 45.98 32.23
N PRO A 56 47.20 46.84 32.02
CA PRO A 56 46.26 47.22 33.09
C PRO A 56 45.51 46.03 33.73
N CYS A 57 44.99 45.09 32.94
CA CYS A 57 44.27 43.93 33.46
C CYS A 57 45.22 42.95 34.17
N ASN A 58 46.43 42.76 33.63
CA ASN A 58 47.45 41.90 34.20
C ASN A 58 47.98 42.45 35.54
N SER A 59 48.22 43.76 35.62
CA SER A 59 48.67 44.43 36.85
C SER A 59 47.57 44.54 37.89
N GLY A 60 46.31 44.74 37.49
CA GLY A 60 45.16 44.81 38.41
C GLY A 60 44.91 43.52 39.21
N LYS A 61 45.36 42.38 38.69
CA LYS A 61 45.30 41.07 39.36
C LYS A 61 46.25 40.97 40.58
N SER A 62 47.19 41.89 40.72
CA SER A 62 48.17 41.91 41.83
C SER A 62 47.73 42.71 43.06
N SER A 63 46.61 43.43 43.01
CA SER A 63 46.17 44.28 44.14
C SER A 63 44.65 44.39 44.36
N ALA A 64 43.82 43.57 43.71
CA ALA A 64 42.40 43.44 44.06
C ALA A 64 41.91 42.01 43.81
N SER A 65 41.25 41.40 44.80
CA SER A 65 40.49 40.16 44.62
C SER A 65 39.52 40.36 43.45
N PRO A 66 39.40 39.43 42.49
CA PRO A 66 38.52 39.64 41.35
C PRO A 66 37.08 39.64 41.84
N ASP A 67 36.29 40.63 41.39
CA ASP A 67 34.85 40.64 41.60
C ASP A 67 34.25 39.29 41.20
N ALA A 68 33.38 38.79 42.08
CA ALA A 68 32.93 37.40 42.20
C ALA A 68 32.20 36.82 40.97
N ALA A 69 32.00 37.59 39.91
CA ALA A 69 31.32 37.15 38.69
C ALA A 69 32.25 36.51 37.64
N LEU A 70 33.53 36.91 37.54
CA LEU A 70 34.45 36.37 36.50
C LEU A 70 35.20 35.09 36.93
N VAL A 71 35.29 34.79 38.24
CA VAL A 71 36.03 33.64 38.78
C VAL A 71 35.15 32.40 38.97
N ALA A 72 33.83 32.59 39.07
CA ALA A 72 32.86 31.51 39.09
C ALA A 72 32.90 30.69 37.79
N ASP A 73 33.12 31.36 36.65
CA ASP A 73 33.10 30.69 35.34
C ASP A 73 34.38 29.91 35.04
N VAL A 74 35.55 30.38 35.51
CA VAL A 74 36.84 29.66 35.37
C VAL A 74 36.88 28.38 36.22
N SER A 75 36.28 28.42 37.42
CA SER A 75 36.17 27.26 38.30
C SER A 75 35.19 26.23 37.73
N GLY A 76 34.09 26.71 37.14
CA GLY A 76 33.13 25.90 36.39
C GLY A 76 33.76 25.27 35.15
N ASP A 77 34.54 26.03 34.36
CA ASP A 77 35.24 25.54 33.18
C ASP A 77 36.29 24.48 33.49
N ALA A 78 37.06 24.66 34.58
CA ALA A 78 38.03 23.66 35.02
C ALA A 78 37.34 22.34 35.42
N LEU A 79 36.20 22.40 36.11
CA LEU A 79 35.40 21.22 36.44
C LEU A 79 34.76 20.58 35.19
N ARG A 80 34.24 21.40 34.25
CA ARG A 80 33.71 20.95 32.95
C ARG A 80 34.79 20.24 32.13
N TRP A 81 36.01 20.78 32.07
CA TRP A 81 37.13 20.17 31.36
C TRP A 81 37.61 18.87 32.01
N ALA A 82 37.69 18.82 33.35
CA ALA A 82 38.04 17.59 34.06
C ALA A 82 37.00 16.47 33.83
N ALA A 83 35.71 16.83 33.82
CA ALA A 83 34.63 15.91 33.47
C ALA A 83 34.73 15.44 32.00
N ALA A 84 34.99 16.36 31.07
CA ALA A 84 35.17 16.04 29.65
C ALA A 84 36.39 15.14 29.41
N MET A 85 37.51 15.36 30.10
CA MET A 85 38.70 14.51 30.03
C MET A 85 38.45 13.11 30.60
N LYS A 86 37.70 13.01 31.71
CA LYS A 86 37.27 11.73 32.25
C LYS A 86 36.37 10.98 31.27
N GLN A 87 35.38 11.67 30.70
CA GLN A 87 34.51 11.11 29.67
C GLN A 87 35.31 10.63 28.45
N ALA A 88 36.26 11.42 27.95
CA ALA A 88 37.11 11.02 26.83
C ALA A 88 37.98 9.79 27.16
N ALA A 89 38.45 9.66 28.40
CA ALA A 89 39.20 8.49 28.85
C ALA A 89 38.31 7.25 29.02
N ASP A 90 37.06 7.43 29.46
CA ASP A 90 36.06 6.36 29.55
C ASP A 90 35.65 5.90 28.13
N ASP A 91 35.38 6.83 27.20
CA ASP A 91 35.10 6.54 25.79
C ASP A 91 36.24 5.75 25.10
N LEU A 92 37.49 6.08 25.42
CA LEU A 92 38.66 5.34 24.93
C LEU A 92 38.71 3.92 25.50
N ARG A 93 38.40 3.76 26.80
CA ARG A 93 38.32 2.44 27.45
C ARG A 93 37.19 1.61 26.84
N ASP A 94 36.02 2.20 26.63
CA ASP A 94 34.87 1.52 26.03
C ASP A 94 35.14 1.10 24.58
N LYS A 95 35.90 1.89 23.82
CA LYS A 95 36.37 1.51 22.48
C LYS A 95 37.40 0.39 22.49
N GLN A 96 38.20 0.26 23.54
CA GLN A 96 39.24 -0.78 23.65
C GLN A 96 38.75 -2.08 24.27
N ALA A 97 37.76 -2.03 25.18
CA ALA A 97 37.26 -3.19 25.92
C ALA A 97 36.83 -4.37 25.01
N PRO A 98 36.11 -4.15 23.88
CA PRO A 98 35.75 -5.23 22.97
C PRO A 98 36.96 -5.91 22.33
N LYS A 99 37.99 -5.14 21.95
CA LYS A 99 39.24 -5.69 21.36
C LYS A 99 40.01 -6.52 22.38
N VAL A 100 40.02 -6.11 23.65
CA VAL A 100 40.65 -6.88 24.73
C VAL A 100 39.93 -8.21 24.91
N ALA A 101 38.60 -8.19 25.07
CA ALA A 101 37.80 -9.41 25.23
C ALA A 101 37.97 -10.38 24.03
N TYR A 102 38.02 -9.85 22.81
CA TYR A 102 38.27 -10.63 21.60
C TYR A 102 39.62 -11.37 21.63
N ARG A 103 40.69 -10.68 22.04
CA ARG A 103 42.04 -11.26 22.15
C ARG A 103 42.10 -12.33 23.25
N GLU A 104 41.46 -12.08 24.39
CA GLU A 104 41.41 -13.04 25.51
C GLU A 104 40.69 -14.33 25.12
N SER A 105 39.56 -14.21 24.40
CA SER A 105 38.82 -15.36 23.88
C SER A 105 39.67 -16.22 22.93
N PHE A 106 40.36 -15.59 21.98
CA PHE A 106 41.28 -16.28 21.07
C PHE A 106 42.42 -16.96 21.83
N GLU A 107 43.09 -16.24 22.73
CA GLU A 107 44.25 -16.73 23.46
C GLU A 107 43.89 -17.95 24.31
N LYS A 108 42.73 -17.93 24.96
CA LYS A 108 42.19 -19.07 25.71
C LYS A 108 42.03 -20.30 24.82
N SER A 109 41.41 -20.13 23.66
CA SER A 109 41.22 -21.22 22.69
C SER A 109 42.56 -21.73 22.15
N TRP A 110 43.49 -20.84 21.80
CA TRP A 110 44.80 -21.20 21.27
C TRP A 110 45.65 -21.99 22.26
N ARG A 111 45.73 -21.52 23.51
CA ARG A 111 46.52 -22.16 24.58
C ARG A 111 45.95 -23.50 25.04
N GLY A 112 44.69 -23.78 24.73
CA GLY A 112 44.05 -25.08 24.97
C GLY A 112 44.58 -26.21 24.09
N TRP A 113 45.28 -25.89 22.99
CA TRP A 113 45.79 -26.87 22.05
C TRP A 113 47.25 -27.26 22.29
N THR A 114 47.55 -28.52 21.99
CA THR A 114 48.92 -29.04 21.82
C THR A 114 49.01 -29.73 20.47
N ARG A 115 50.19 -29.72 19.87
CA ARG A 115 50.43 -30.26 18.53
C ARG A 115 51.58 -31.25 18.54
N GLU A 116 51.45 -32.34 17.79
CA GLU A 116 52.51 -33.32 17.60
C GLU A 116 53.49 -32.84 16.53
N ASP A 117 54.78 -32.81 16.88
CA ASP A 117 55.91 -32.48 16.02
C ASP A 117 56.93 -33.63 16.05
N GLY A 118 56.73 -34.60 15.16
CA GLY A 118 57.49 -35.86 15.18
C GLY A 118 57.20 -36.67 16.45
N TRP A 119 58.19 -36.77 17.35
CA TRP A 119 58.09 -37.55 18.61
C TRP A 119 57.71 -36.71 19.83
N LYS A 120 57.42 -35.41 19.65
CA LYS A 120 57.16 -34.48 20.75
C LYS A 120 55.79 -33.83 20.59
N THR A 121 54.98 -33.85 21.63
CA THR A 121 53.78 -33.02 21.73
C THR A 121 54.17 -31.70 22.39
N ALA A 122 54.08 -30.59 21.65
CA ALA A 122 54.48 -29.27 22.13
C ALA A 122 53.35 -28.24 21.94
N ARG A 123 53.35 -27.20 22.77
CA ARG A 123 52.47 -26.04 22.57
C ARG A 123 53.01 -25.19 21.43
N VAL A 124 52.12 -24.68 20.60
CA VAL A 124 52.48 -23.76 19.53
C VAL A 124 52.52 -22.34 20.10
N GLU A 125 53.69 -21.72 20.12
CA GLU A 125 53.84 -20.35 20.60
C GLU A 125 53.26 -19.33 19.60
N LEU A 126 52.67 -18.26 20.14
CA LEU A 126 52.17 -17.14 19.36
C LEU A 126 53.32 -16.16 19.08
N PRO A 127 53.44 -15.61 17.87
CA PRO A 127 54.45 -14.60 17.55
C PRO A 127 54.11 -13.25 18.20
N ASP A 128 55.10 -12.42 18.50
CA ASP A 128 54.91 -11.13 19.21
C ASP A 128 53.84 -10.21 18.60
N SER A 129 53.61 -10.29 17.29
CA SER A 129 52.63 -9.48 16.54
C SER A 129 51.20 -10.05 16.53
N TRP A 130 50.91 -11.13 17.28
CA TRP A 130 49.61 -11.81 17.21
C TRP A 130 48.45 -10.90 17.61
N LYS A 131 48.63 -10.02 18.61
CA LYS A 131 47.60 -9.10 19.09
C LYS A 131 47.18 -8.10 18.01
N THR A 132 48.14 -7.50 17.32
CA THR A 132 47.90 -6.59 16.19
C THR A 132 47.21 -7.30 15.03
N SER A 133 47.54 -8.58 14.82
CA SER A 133 46.87 -9.39 13.79
C SER A 133 45.41 -9.62 14.13
N LEU A 134 45.09 -9.92 15.40
CA LEU A 134 43.68 -10.06 15.84
C LEU A 134 42.90 -8.75 15.78
N ASP A 135 43.52 -7.62 16.09
CA ASP A 135 42.85 -6.32 15.91
C ASP A 135 42.46 -6.09 14.46
N THR A 136 43.33 -6.47 13.53
CA THR A 136 43.08 -6.37 12.09
C THR A 136 41.89 -7.25 11.70
N PHE A 137 41.78 -8.46 12.24
CA PHE A 137 40.64 -9.36 11.97
C PHE A 137 39.34 -8.86 12.59
N TYR A 138 39.40 -8.33 13.82
CA TYR A 138 38.26 -7.71 14.47
C TYR A 138 37.73 -6.50 13.68
N GLU A 139 38.62 -5.61 13.23
CA GLU A 139 38.27 -4.45 12.40
C GLU A 139 37.75 -4.85 11.02
N ALA A 140 38.23 -5.98 10.47
CA ALA A 140 37.72 -6.55 9.24
C ALA A 140 36.36 -7.26 9.40
N GLY A 141 35.84 -7.38 10.63
CA GLY A 141 34.52 -7.92 10.93
C GLY A 141 34.46 -9.43 11.16
N LEU A 142 35.58 -10.08 11.51
CA LEU A 142 35.60 -11.51 11.82
C LEU A 142 34.98 -11.78 13.20
N PRO A 143 33.88 -12.56 13.29
CA PRO A 143 33.26 -12.91 14.57
C PRO A 143 34.22 -13.69 15.47
N GLN A 144 34.08 -13.59 16.79
CA GLN A 144 34.97 -14.32 17.71
C GLN A 144 34.66 -15.83 17.74
N GLU A 145 33.44 -16.21 17.39
CA GLU A 145 32.88 -17.55 17.46
C GLU A 145 33.52 -18.50 16.45
N VAL A 146 34.15 -17.98 15.39
CA VAL A 146 34.78 -18.81 14.36
C VAL A 146 36.19 -19.25 14.73
N TRP A 147 36.79 -18.67 15.77
CA TRP A 147 38.18 -18.98 16.14
C TRP A 147 38.41 -20.44 16.54
N PRO A 148 37.56 -21.11 17.33
CA PRO A 148 37.74 -22.53 17.67
C PRO A 148 37.94 -23.41 16.42
N ASP A 149 37.07 -23.26 15.41
CA ASP A 149 37.14 -24.03 14.16
C ASP A 149 38.39 -23.70 13.33
N ILE A 150 38.77 -22.41 13.28
CA ILE A 150 39.98 -21.97 12.56
C ILE A 150 41.23 -22.56 13.23
N ILE A 151 41.28 -22.52 14.57
CA ILE A 151 42.39 -23.05 15.36
C ILE A 151 42.48 -24.56 15.17
N GLU A 152 41.37 -25.29 15.30
CA GLU A 152 41.34 -26.74 15.08
C GLU A 152 41.86 -27.11 13.69
N LYS A 153 41.35 -26.47 12.63
CA LYS A 153 41.81 -26.69 11.25
C LYS A 153 43.30 -26.39 11.05
N ALA A 154 43.83 -25.40 11.77
CA ALA A 154 45.25 -25.08 11.69
C ALA A 154 46.12 -26.08 12.47
N MET A 155 45.68 -26.49 13.66
CA MET A 155 46.42 -27.40 14.54
C MET A 155 46.45 -28.84 14.01
N THR A 156 45.38 -29.27 13.36
CA THR A 156 45.22 -30.64 12.84
C THR A 156 45.82 -30.85 11.45
N ASN A 157 46.26 -29.79 10.75
CA ASN A 157 46.77 -29.92 9.39
C ASN A 157 48.21 -30.52 9.38
N PRO A 158 48.43 -31.75 8.89
CA PRO A 158 49.74 -32.40 8.92
C PRO A 158 50.76 -31.77 7.96
N THR A 159 50.32 -30.99 6.97
CA THR A 159 51.20 -30.39 5.94
C THR A 159 51.82 -29.05 6.38
N VAL A 160 51.30 -28.44 7.43
CA VAL A 160 51.74 -27.11 7.90
C VAL A 160 52.83 -27.28 8.95
N ARG A 161 54.02 -26.69 8.77
CA ARG A 161 55.07 -26.70 9.81
C ARG A 161 54.57 -26.00 11.09
N VAL A 162 55.00 -26.48 12.26
CA VAL A 162 54.56 -25.96 13.57
C VAL A 162 54.73 -24.45 13.69
N ASP A 163 55.89 -23.92 13.29
CA ASP A 163 56.17 -22.46 13.32
C ASP A 163 55.27 -21.64 12.39
N ASN A 164 54.64 -22.27 11.39
CA ASN A 164 53.74 -21.62 10.44
C ASN A 164 52.27 -21.79 10.80
N THR A 165 51.93 -22.45 11.91
CA THR A 165 50.54 -22.75 12.29
C THR A 165 49.72 -21.48 12.48
N PHE A 166 50.27 -20.47 13.18
CA PHE A 166 49.58 -19.19 13.35
C PHE A 166 49.37 -18.47 12.02
N ARG A 167 50.39 -18.44 11.15
CA ARG A 167 50.27 -17.86 9.80
C ARG A 167 49.22 -18.58 8.96
N TYR A 168 49.12 -19.90 9.09
CA TYR A 168 48.10 -20.69 8.40
C TYR A 168 46.69 -20.39 8.95
N ALA A 169 46.53 -20.28 10.27
CA ALA A 169 45.28 -19.84 10.90
C ALA A 169 44.85 -18.45 10.41
N CYS A 170 45.79 -17.49 10.30
CA CYS A 170 45.54 -16.19 9.70
C CYS A 170 45.07 -16.28 8.24
N GLY A 171 45.62 -17.22 7.46
CA GLY A 171 45.19 -17.47 6.09
C GLY A 171 43.75 -18.00 6.00
N ILE A 172 43.34 -18.87 6.93
CA ILE A 172 41.95 -19.34 7.04
C ILE A 172 41.04 -18.17 7.46
N ALA A 173 41.45 -17.37 8.45
CA ALA A 173 40.70 -16.20 8.91
C ALA A 173 40.41 -15.20 7.78
N TRP A 174 41.41 -14.88 6.95
CA TRP A 174 41.19 -14.03 5.77
C TRP A 174 40.25 -14.64 4.73
N ARG A 175 40.23 -15.97 4.59
CA ARG A 175 39.27 -16.65 3.71
C ARG A 175 37.85 -16.49 4.24
N VAL A 176 37.65 -16.70 5.56
CA VAL A 176 36.34 -16.49 6.21
C VAL A 176 35.89 -15.03 6.08
N ILE A 177 36.80 -14.06 6.28
CA ILE A 177 36.49 -12.64 6.06
C ILE A 177 36.07 -12.38 4.61
N LYS A 178 36.78 -12.96 3.65
CA LYS A 178 36.44 -12.81 2.23
C LYS A 178 35.02 -13.34 1.96
N GLU A 179 34.68 -14.52 2.49
CA GLU A 179 33.35 -15.12 2.38
C GLU A 179 32.28 -14.26 3.05
N LEU A 180 32.56 -13.72 4.24
CA LEU A 180 31.66 -12.80 4.95
C LEU A 180 31.44 -11.50 4.17
N HIS A 181 32.50 -10.92 3.60
CA HIS A 181 32.40 -9.71 2.77
C HIS A 181 31.68 -9.98 1.45
N GLU A 182 31.89 -11.15 0.84
CA GLU A 182 31.16 -11.58 -0.36
C GLU A 182 29.67 -11.75 -0.04
N ARG A 183 29.34 -12.41 1.07
CA ARG A 183 27.96 -12.54 1.52
C ARG A 183 27.33 -11.20 1.90
N ALA A 184 28.07 -10.32 2.56
CA ALA A 184 27.62 -8.96 2.85
C ALA A 184 27.40 -8.16 1.56
N ARG A 185 28.25 -8.32 0.55
CA ARG A 185 28.04 -7.75 -0.78
C ARG A 185 26.82 -8.35 -1.46
N GLU A 186 26.49 -9.63 -1.30
CA GLU A 186 25.23 -10.18 -1.83
C GLU A 186 24.00 -9.61 -1.11
N ILE A 187 24.10 -9.37 0.19
CA ILE A 187 23.01 -8.79 1.01
C ILE A 187 22.82 -7.30 0.69
N VAL A 188 23.91 -6.54 0.54
CA VAL A 188 23.93 -5.09 0.32
C VAL A 188 23.93 -4.72 -1.15
N ALA A 189 24.36 -5.62 -2.04
CA ALA A 189 24.11 -5.44 -3.47
C ALA A 189 22.64 -5.10 -3.58
N PRO A 190 22.28 -4.05 -4.33
CA PRO A 190 20.90 -3.90 -4.71
C PRO A 190 20.56 -5.26 -5.27
N GLN A 191 19.60 -5.96 -4.65
CA GLN A 191 18.99 -7.08 -5.33
C GLN A 191 18.72 -6.50 -6.70
N THR A 192 19.37 -7.03 -7.74
CA THR A 192 18.84 -6.83 -9.08
C THR A 192 17.48 -7.40 -8.89
N ASN A 193 16.55 -6.49 -8.64
CA ASN A 193 15.19 -6.77 -8.34
C ASN A 193 14.85 -7.59 -9.57
N LYS A 194 14.72 -8.92 -9.41
CA LYS A 194 13.66 -9.57 -10.15
C LYS A 194 12.50 -8.73 -9.67
N ALA A 195 12.13 -7.74 -10.50
CA ALA A 195 11.32 -6.62 -10.06
C ALA A 195 10.25 -7.22 -9.15
N ALA A 196 10.13 -6.74 -7.90
CA ALA A 196 8.90 -6.97 -7.16
C ALA A 196 7.80 -6.76 -8.19
N PRO A 197 7.00 -7.79 -8.54
CA PRO A 197 6.36 -7.90 -9.83
C PRO A 197 5.71 -6.55 -10.09
N ALA A 198 6.32 -5.79 -11.00
CA ALA A 198 5.84 -4.45 -11.25
C ALA A 198 4.43 -4.68 -11.76
N LEU A 199 3.47 -3.94 -11.19
CA LEU A 199 2.11 -3.98 -11.70
C LEU A 199 2.20 -3.89 -13.21
N SER A 200 1.41 -4.70 -13.91
CA SER A 200 1.33 -4.59 -15.36
C SER A 200 0.90 -3.17 -15.72
N SER A 201 0.98 -2.80 -17.00
CA SER A 201 0.43 -1.51 -17.45
C SER A 201 -1.05 -1.34 -17.05
N VAL A 202 -1.80 -2.43 -16.93
CA VAL A 202 -3.20 -2.43 -16.49
C VAL A 202 -3.29 -2.21 -14.99
N GLY A 203 -2.50 -2.93 -14.18
CA GLY A 203 -2.45 -2.74 -12.73
C GLY A 203 -1.98 -1.35 -12.33
N GLN A 204 -1.02 -0.77 -13.04
CA GLN A 204 -0.58 0.60 -12.81
C GLN A 204 -1.69 1.61 -13.14
N ALA A 205 -2.38 1.43 -14.26
CA ALA A 205 -3.52 2.28 -14.62
C ALA A 205 -4.67 2.17 -13.60
N ALA A 206 -4.91 0.96 -13.05
CA ALA A 206 -5.88 0.74 -11.99
C ALA A 206 -5.49 1.48 -10.71
N LEU A 207 -4.22 1.38 -10.28
CA LEU A 207 -3.69 2.10 -9.12
C LEU A 207 -3.82 3.62 -9.27
N ASP A 208 -3.42 4.16 -10.43
CA ASP A 208 -3.49 5.59 -10.72
C ASP A 208 -4.94 6.10 -10.67
N LEU A 209 -5.87 5.31 -11.21
CA LEU A 209 -7.29 5.66 -11.21
C LEU A 209 -7.93 5.58 -9.83
N TRP A 210 -7.57 4.56 -9.04
CA TRP A 210 -7.99 4.44 -7.64
C TRP A 210 -7.50 5.63 -6.81
N ALA A 211 -6.23 6.00 -6.93
CA ALA A 211 -5.67 7.13 -6.21
C ALA A 211 -6.29 8.47 -6.68
N HIS A 212 -6.54 8.62 -7.99
CA HIS A 212 -7.19 9.80 -8.55
C HIS A 212 -8.62 9.98 -8.04
N ASN A 213 -9.37 8.88 -7.97
CA ASN A 213 -10.76 8.89 -7.53
C ASN A 213 -10.91 8.84 -6.02
N TRP A 214 -9.81 8.81 -5.27
CA TRP A 214 -9.85 8.68 -3.81
C TRP A 214 -10.65 9.82 -3.18
N LYS A 215 -11.86 9.47 -2.76
CA LYS A 215 -12.79 10.32 -2.04
C LYS A 215 -13.24 9.56 -0.81
N SER A 216 -12.39 9.54 0.22
CA SER A 216 -12.94 9.36 1.56
C SER A 216 -13.85 10.55 1.86
N ASP A 217 -14.83 10.38 2.75
CA ASP A 217 -15.79 11.41 3.21
C ASP A 217 -15.14 12.73 3.75
N LEU A 218 -13.81 12.85 3.68
CA LEU A 218 -12.99 13.92 4.25
C LEU A 218 -12.00 14.59 3.26
N GLU A 219 -12.02 14.28 1.96
CA GLU A 219 -11.06 14.82 0.95
C GLU A 219 -9.57 14.62 1.32
N VAL A 220 -9.25 13.60 2.13
CA VAL A 220 -7.88 13.26 2.51
C VAL A 220 -7.38 12.16 1.57
N ALA A 221 -6.25 12.41 0.92
CA ALA A 221 -5.53 11.43 0.10
C ALA A 221 -5.30 10.10 0.87
N PRO A 222 -5.19 8.96 0.18
CA PRO A 222 -4.98 7.68 0.86
C PRO A 222 -3.66 7.71 1.65
N SER A 223 -3.68 7.13 2.84
CA SER A 223 -2.47 6.94 3.65
C SER A 223 -1.49 5.98 2.98
N ASP A 224 -0.23 6.04 3.40
CA ASP A 224 0.81 5.13 2.91
C ASP A 224 0.44 3.65 3.14
N GLU A 225 -0.30 3.35 4.21
CA GLU A 225 -0.76 2.00 4.53
C GLU A 225 -1.90 1.54 3.62
N GLU A 226 -2.88 2.41 3.33
CA GLU A 226 -3.97 2.13 2.40
C GLU A 226 -3.43 1.94 0.98
N HIS A 227 -2.53 2.82 0.54
CA HIS A 227 -1.86 2.71 -0.75
C HIS A 227 -1.05 1.41 -0.85
N ALA A 228 -0.26 1.06 0.16
CA ALA A 228 0.49 -0.20 0.18
C ALA A 228 -0.41 -1.45 0.22
N THR A 229 -1.59 -1.34 0.81
CA THR A 229 -2.57 -2.43 0.86
C THR A 229 -3.23 -2.64 -0.49
N PHE A 230 -3.65 -1.57 -1.15
CA PHE A 230 -4.25 -1.64 -2.48
C PHE A 230 -3.26 -2.19 -3.51
N VAL A 231 -2.00 -1.73 -3.49
CA VAL A 231 -0.93 -2.25 -4.35
C VAL A 231 -0.72 -3.76 -4.16
N ARG A 232 -0.70 -4.25 -2.91
CA ARG A 232 -0.55 -5.69 -2.64
C ARG A 232 -1.72 -6.50 -3.19
N SER A 233 -2.95 -5.99 -3.06
CA SER A 233 -4.14 -6.65 -3.57
C SER A 233 -4.14 -6.77 -5.11
N LEU A 234 -3.76 -5.69 -5.82
CA LEU A 234 -3.60 -5.71 -7.28
C LEU A 234 -2.55 -6.73 -7.73
N MET A 235 -1.40 -6.81 -7.03
CA MET A 235 -0.36 -7.80 -7.35
C MET A 235 -0.84 -9.25 -7.18
N GLN A 236 -1.74 -9.50 -6.21
CA GLN A 236 -2.32 -10.84 -6.02
C GLN A 236 -3.26 -11.22 -7.16
N ILE A 237 -4.09 -10.29 -7.63
CA ILE A 237 -4.95 -10.51 -8.80
C ILE A 237 -4.13 -10.72 -10.07
N GLU A 238 -3.12 -9.90 -10.34
CA GLU A 238 -2.29 -10.04 -11.55
C GLU A 238 -1.42 -11.31 -11.54
N ALA A 239 -1.12 -11.85 -10.36
CA ALA A 239 -0.46 -13.15 -10.23
C ALA A 239 -1.42 -14.34 -10.36
N SER A 240 -2.74 -14.11 -10.30
CA SER A 240 -3.74 -15.16 -10.49
C SER A 240 -3.80 -15.61 -11.95
N THR A 241 -4.05 -16.90 -12.19
CA THR A 241 -4.13 -17.47 -13.55
C THR A 241 -5.52 -17.35 -14.16
N ASP A 242 -6.50 -16.89 -13.38
CA ASP A 242 -7.90 -16.79 -13.77
C ASP A 242 -8.28 -15.39 -14.32
N TRP A 243 -7.41 -14.39 -14.17
CA TRP A 243 -7.72 -13.00 -14.49
C TRP A 243 -7.25 -12.59 -15.90
N VAL A 244 -8.18 -12.19 -16.77
CA VAL A 244 -7.86 -11.81 -18.16
C VAL A 244 -8.56 -10.52 -18.64
N ASP A 245 -9.60 -10.01 -17.98
CA ASP A 245 -10.33 -8.81 -18.47
C ASP A 245 -9.86 -7.50 -17.79
N PRO A 246 -9.24 -6.55 -18.52
CA PRO A 246 -8.85 -5.26 -17.95
C PRO A 246 -10.02 -4.37 -17.55
N LYS A 247 -11.19 -4.50 -18.19
CA LYS A 247 -12.30 -3.54 -18.00
C LYS A 247 -12.89 -3.57 -16.58
N PRO A 248 -13.23 -4.73 -16.01
CA PRO A 248 -13.78 -4.76 -14.65
C PRO A 248 -12.73 -4.36 -13.61
N LEU A 249 -11.43 -4.60 -13.85
CA LEU A 249 -10.37 -4.12 -12.95
C LEU A 249 -10.36 -2.60 -12.85
N ILE A 250 -10.41 -1.93 -14.01
CA ILE A 250 -10.38 -0.47 -14.10
C ILE A 250 -11.65 0.13 -13.51
N ALA A 251 -12.82 -0.46 -13.79
CA ALA A 251 -14.09 -0.03 -13.20
C ALA A 251 -14.09 -0.20 -11.67
N ALA A 252 -13.62 -1.34 -11.17
CA ALA A 252 -13.48 -1.61 -9.75
C ALA A 252 -12.52 -0.62 -9.09
N ALA A 253 -11.35 -0.37 -9.67
CA ALA A 253 -10.39 0.58 -9.12
C ALA A 253 -10.97 2.00 -9.03
N ALA A 254 -11.70 2.43 -10.05
CA ALA A 254 -12.40 3.72 -10.05
C ALA A 254 -13.41 3.82 -8.90
N PHE A 255 -14.23 2.78 -8.70
CA PHE A 255 -15.20 2.68 -7.63
C PHE A 255 -14.52 2.64 -6.26
N GLY A 256 -13.49 1.80 -6.10
CA GLY A 256 -12.74 1.63 -4.87
C GLY A 256 -12.13 2.93 -4.39
N GLY A 257 -11.60 3.76 -5.31
CA GLY A 257 -11.15 5.11 -4.97
C GLY A 257 -12.30 5.97 -4.43
N SER A 258 -13.42 6.01 -5.17
CA SER A 258 -14.57 6.84 -4.77
C SER A 258 -15.25 6.40 -3.47
N ALA A 259 -15.11 5.13 -3.09
CA ALA A 259 -15.69 4.54 -1.90
C ALA A 259 -14.68 4.42 -0.74
N GLY A 260 -13.43 4.85 -0.93
CA GLY A 260 -12.37 4.75 0.09
C GLY A 260 -11.98 3.30 0.45
N LEU A 261 -12.10 2.36 -0.49
CA LEU A 261 -11.79 0.95 -0.28
C LEU A 261 -10.29 0.68 -0.46
N SER A 262 -9.71 -0.08 0.46
CA SER A 262 -8.26 -0.31 0.52
C SER A 262 -7.80 -1.57 -0.23
N THR A 263 -8.73 -2.35 -0.77
CA THR A 263 -8.43 -3.57 -1.54
C THR A 263 -9.21 -3.62 -2.85
N ILE A 264 -8.62 -4.23 -3.88
CA ILE A 264 -9.27 -4.36 -5.19
C ILE A 264 -10.43 -5.36 -5.15
N GLU A 265 -10.39 -6.37 -4.27
CA GLU A 265 -11.44 -7.37 -4.13
C GLU A 265 -12.73 -6.76 -3.57
N GLU A 266 -12.63 -5.94 -2.52
CA GLU A 266 -13.77 -5.17 -2.00
C GLU A 266 -14.31 -4.23 -3.07
N ALA A 267 -13.41 -3.60 -3.84
CA ALA A 267 -13.78 -2.69 -4.91
C ALA A 267 -14.47 -3.41 -6.07
N MET A 268 -14.07 -4.64 -6.41
CA MET A 268 -14.72 -5.47 -7.43
C MET A 268 -16.10 -5.95 -7.00
N ALA A 269 -16.24 -6.38 -5.75
CA ALA A 269 -17.53 -6.76 -5.18
C ALA A 269 -18.49 -5.55 -5.19
N GLY A 270 -18.06 -4.43 -4.63
CA GLY A 270 -18.87 -3.22 -4.56
C GLY A 270 -19.16 -2.58 -5.92
N ALA A 271 -18.24 -2.64 -6.88
CA ALA A 271 -18.49 -2.18 -8.24
C ALA A 271 -19.56 -3.03 -8.95
N THR A 272 -19.59 -4.34 -8.70
CA THR A 272 -20.64 -5.22 -9.23
C THR A 272 -22.00 -4.85 -8.64
N ASP A 273 -22.07 -4.63 -7.32
CA ASP A 273 -23.29 -4.19 -6.63
C ASP A 273 -23.76 -2.82 -7.13
N GLN A 274 -22.83 -1.88 -7.32
CA GLN A 274 -23.12 -0.56 -7.89
C GLN A 274 -23.62 -0.66 -9.33
N GLU A 275 -23.01 -1.51 -10.16
CA GLU A 275 -23.47 -1.71 -11.54
C GLU A 275 -24.88 -2.33 -11.60
N ARG A 276 -25.20 -3.26 -10.69
CA ARG A 276 -26.56 -3.80 -10.51
C ARG A 276 -27.54 -2.71 -10.08
N ALA A 277 -27.16 -1.88 -9.11
CA ALA A 277 -27.97 -0.74 -8.68
C ALA A 277 -28.20 0.28 -9.81
N ASP A 278 -27.16 0.61 -10.58
CA ASP A 278 -27.24 1.49 -11.74
C ASP A 278 -28.20 0.95 -12.80
N VAL A 279 -28.32 -0.37 -12.97
CA VAL A 279 -29.34 -0.96 -13.87
C VAL A 279 -30.75 -0.62 -13.41
N VAL A 280 -31.02 -0.72 -12.10
CA VAL A 280 -32.34 -0.37 -11.53
C VAL A 280 -32.59 1.13 -11.64
N ILE A 281 -31.57 1.98 -11.41
CA ILE A 281 -31.67 3.43 -11.61
C ILE A 281 -31.98 3.76 -13.07
N ASN A 282 -31.30 3.13 -14.03
CA ASN A 282 -31.58 3.33 -15.46
C ASN A 282 -33.01 2.90 -15.85
N TRP A 283 -33.56 1.88 -15.19
CA TRP A 283 -34.97 1.51 -15.35
C TRP A 283 -35.90 2.60 -14.80
N CYS A 284 -35.62 3.12 -13.60
CA CYS A 284 -36.36 4.24 -13.02
C CYS A 284 -36.30 5.48 -13.92
N ASP A 285 -35.12 5.85 -14.42
CA ASP A 285 -34.91 7.01 -15.28
C ASP A 285 -35.65 6.83 -16.62
N ALA A 286 -35.59 5.65 -17.23
CA ALA A 286 -36.30 5.34 -18.47
C ALA A 286 -37.83 5.26 -18.30
N TRP A 287 -38.29 4.93 -17.10
CA TRP A 287 -39.69 5.05 -16.72
C TRP A 287 -40.13 6.53 -16.67
N THR A 288 -39.21 7.43 -16.29
CA THR A 288 -39.43 8.87 -16.16
C THR A 288 -38.84 9.70 -17.32
N ASP A 289 -39.36 9.56 -18.54
CA ASP A 289 -39.30 10.63 -19.59
C ASP A 289 -40.20 10.25 -20.79
N LEU A 290 -40.87 11.10 -21.58
CA LEU A 290 -40.90 12.56 -21.77
C LEU A 290 -42.22 12.88 -22.53
N ASP A 291 -43.35 13.10 -21.84
CA ASP A 291 -44.49 13.82 -22.44
C ASP A 291 -44.42 15.22 -21.86
N GLY A 292 -44.31 16.25 -22.71
CA GLY A 292 -44.11 17.66 -22.35
C GLY A 292 -45.20 18.32 -21.49
N ALA A 293 -46.00 17.55 -20.75
CA ALA A 293 -46.88 17.97 -19.68
C ALA A 293 -46.18 17.70 -18.34
N ALA A 294 -45.82 18.76 -17.63
CA ALA A 294 -45.07 18.76 -16.37
C ALA A 294 -45.79 18.09 -15.18
N THR A 295 -46.08 16.79 -15.27
CA THR A 295 -46.56 15.94 -14.17
C THR A 295 -45.77 14.65 -14.15
N TYR A 296 -44.92 14.52 -13.13
CA TYR A 296 -44.12 13.34 -12.83
C TYR A 296 -45.04 12.17 -12.43
N THR A 297 -45.13 11.11 -13.23
CA THR A 297 -45.51 9.79 -12.72
C THR A 297 -44.21 9.06 -12.36
N ALA A 298 -43.89 9.06 -11.08
CA ALA A 298 -42.74 8.32 -10.55
C ALA A 298 -42.87 6.82 -10.88
N PRO A 299 -41.74 6.10 -11.06
CA PRO A 299 -41.75 4.65 -11.01
C PRO A 299 -42.27 4.24 -9.62
N PRO A 300 -43.15 3.23 -9.56
CA PRO A 300 -44.01 2.99 -8.41
C PRO A 300 -43.26 2.33 -7.24
N ASP A 301 -43.52 2.87 -6.04
CA ASP A 301 -43.36 2.33 -4.69
C ASP A 301 -42.23 1.32 -4.35
N SER A 302 -42.01 1.07 -3.06
CA SER A 302 -40.96 0.13 -2.62
C SER A 302 -41.12 -1.30 -3.16
N PHE A 303 -42.28 -1.70 -3.69
CA PHE A 303 -42.54 -3.04 -4.18
C PHE A 303 -41.99 -3.26 -5.59
N LEU A 304 -42.30 -2.42 -6.58
CA LEU A 304 -41.82 -2.65 -7.95
C LEU A 304 -40.32 -2.41 -8.12
N PHE A 305 -39.75 -1.49 -7.33
CA PHE A 305 -38.29 -1.37 -7.19
C PHE A 305 -37.66 -2.71 -6.77
N ARG A 306 -38.22 -3.38 -5.76
CA ARG A 306 -37.72 -4.68 -5.29
C ARG A 306 -37.89 -5.77 -6.34
N VAL A 307 -39.00 -5.78 -7.07
CA VAL A 307 -39.22 -6.76 -8.16
C VAL A 307 -38.14 -6.64 -9.23
N VAL A 308 -37.84 -5.42 -9.68
CA VAL A 308 -36.79 -5.20 -10.69
C VAL A 308 -35.41 -5.53 -10.13
N GLN A 309 -35.12 -5.13 -8.89
CA GLN A 309 -33.86 -5.46 -8.23
C GLN A 309 -33.64 -6.97 -8.16
N THR A 310 -34.64 -7.75 -7.73
CA THR A 310 -34.56 -9.22 -7.69
C THR A 310 -34.32 -9.81 -9.07
N GLN A 311 -34.97 -9.30 -10.13
CA GLN A 311 -34.71 -9.79 -11.49
C GLN A 311 -33.30 -9.46 -11.98
N VAL A 312 -32.76 -8.29 -11.63
CA VAL A 312 -31.37 -7.94 -11.95
C VAL A 312 -30.40 -8.90 -11.26
N ASP A 313 -30.64 -9.21 -9.99
CA ASP A 313 -29.84 -10.16 -9.22
C ASP A 313 -29.92 -11.58 -9.81
N ASP A 314 -31.13 -12.11 -10.04
CA ASP A 314 -31.34 -13.44 -10.61
C ASP A 314 -30.70 -13.60 -12.01
N LEU A 315 -30.79 -12.56 -12.85
CA LEU A 315 -30.16 -12.56 -14.17
C LEU A 315 -28.64 -12.48 -14.08
N ALA A 316 -28.11 -11.63 -13.19
CA ALA A 316 -26.67 -11.49 -13.01
C ALA A 316 -26.05 -12.77 -12.44
N ASP A 317 -26.73 -13.42 -11.48
CA ASP A 317 -26.31 -14.68 -10.88
C ASP A 317 -26.47 -15.87 -11.86
N GLY A 318 -27.33 -15.73 -12.87
CA GLY A 318 -27.48 -16.65 -14.01
C GLY A 318 -26.48 -16.42 -15.17
N ASP A 319 -25.35 -15.75 -14.91
CA ASP A 319 -24.31 -15.41 -15.90
C ASP A 319 -24.79 -14.56 -17.11
N VAL A 320 -25.90 -13.82 -16.96
CA VAL A 320 -26.35 -12.89 -18.00
C VAL A 320 -25.55 -11.59 -17.89
N ALA A 321 -24.87 -11.21 -18.99
CA ALA A 321 -24.05 -9.99 -19.00
C ALA A 321 -24.85 -8.73 -18.61
N LEU A 322 -24.36 -7.97 -17.61
CA LEU A 322 -25.00 -6.75 -17.09
C LEU A 322 -25.32 -5.71 -18.18
N SER A 323 -24.52 -5.62 -19.24
CA SER A 323 -24.82 -4.74 -20.39
C SER A 323 -26.13 -5.09 -21.12
N ARG A 324 -26.49 -6.37 -21.15
CA ARG A 324 -27.77 -6.84 -21.71
C ARG A 324 -28.91 -6.66 -20.71
N ILE A 325 -28.67 -6.94 -19.43
CA ILE A 325 -29.64 -6.68 -18.36
C ILE A 325 -29.99 -5.18 -18.34
N ARG A 326 -29.00 -4.28 -18.41
CA ARG A 326 -29.19 -2.83 -18.52
C ARG A 326 -30.09 -2.45 -19.70
N ARG A 327 -29.87 -3.05 -20.86
CA ARG A 327 -30.71 -2.80 -22.04
C ARG A 327 -32.15 -3.28 -21.83
N ALA A 328 -32.32 -4.46 -21.23
CA ALA A 328 -33.63 -4.98 -20.88
C ALA A 328 -34.35 -4.08 -19.87
N ALA A 329 -33.63 -3.59 -18.86
CA ALA A 329 -34.11 -2.67 -17.83
C ALA A 329 -34.52 -1.31 -18.39
N VAL A 330 -33.69 -0.68 -19.22
CA VAL A 330 -34.06 0.58 -19.90
C VAL A 330 -35.30 0.40 -20.78
N LEU A 331 -35.38 -0.69 -21.54
CA LEU A 331 -36.57 -0.98 -22.34
C LEU A 331 -37.79 -1.22 -21.42
N ALA A 332 -37.69 -2.07 -20.40
CA ALA A 332 -38.77 -2.29 -19.45
C ALA A 332 -39.25 -0.97 -18.82
N GLY A 333 -38.33 -0.05 -18.47
CA GLY A 333 -38.63 1.30 -18.01
C GLY A 333 -39.45 2.11 -19.01
N PHE A 334 -38.99 2.22 -20.27
CA PHE A 334 -39.75 2.89 -21.35
C PHE A 334 -41.13 2.25 -21.64
N HIS A 335 -41.28 0.98 -21.28
CA HIS A 335 -42.51 0.21 -21.43
C HIS A 335 -43.40 0.23 -20.18
N HIS A 336 -42.98 0.93 -19.11
CA HIS A 336 -43.63 0.92 -17.80
C HIS A 336 -43.92 -0.51 -17.30
N SER A 337 -42.90 -1.36 -17.44
CA SER A 337 -42.93 -2.76 -17.04
C SER A 337 -41.87 -3.01 -15.98
N SER A 338 -42.20 -3.75 -14.93
CA SER A 338 -41.23 -4.24 -13.94
C SER A 338 -40.52 -5.51 -14.40
N GLU A 339 -40.83 -6.01 -15.60
CA GLU A 339 -40.44 -7.35 -16.06
C GLU A 339 -39.34 -7.27 -17.11
N LEU A 340 -38.15 -7.75 -16.77
CA LEU A 340 -36.94 -7.66 -17.59
C LEU A 340 -36.90 -8.79 -18.61
N HIS A 341 -37.41 -8.56 -19.82
CA HIS A 341 -37.45 -9.58 -20.88
C HIS A 341 -36.95 -9.09 -22.24
N HIS A 342 -36.97 -7.79 -22.50
CA HIS A 342 -36.58 -7.24 -23.79
C HIS A 342 -35.10 -7.43 -24.08
N GLY A 343 -34.77 -8.15 -25.15
CA GLY A 343 -33.37 -8.40 -25.55
C GLY A 343 -32.68 -9.53 -24.79
N LEU A 344 -33.41 -10.25 -23.93
CA LEU A 344 -32.99 -11.52 -23.34
C LEU A 344 -33.40 -12.70 -24.24
N ARG A 345 -32.65 -13.80 -24.16
CA ARG A 345 -32.97 -15.08 -24.81
C ARG A 345 -33.98 -15.84 -23.96
N ALA A 346 -34.71 -16.79 -24.56
CA ALA A 346 -35.72 -17.58 -23.84
C ALA A 346 -35.17 -18.23 -22.56
N ASN A 347 -33.99 -18.86 -22.64
CA ASN A 347 -33.32 -19.47 -21.49
C ASN A 347 -32.84 -18.45 -20.44
N GLU A 348 -32.60 -17.19 -20.82
CA GLU A 348 -32.22 -16.13 -19.88
C GLU A 348 -33.46 -15.60 -19.15
N VAL A 349 -34.60 -15.45 -19.84
CA VAL A 349 -35.87 -15.05 -19.21
C VAL A 349 -36.37 -16.10 -18.22
N GLU A 350 -36.10 -17.40 -18.45
CA GLU A 350 -36.42 -18.47 -17.49
C GLU A 350 -35.85 -18.22 -16.09
N HIS A 351 -34.70 -17.55 -15.96
CA HIS A 351 -34.10 -17.21 -14.66
C HIS A 351 -34.95 -16.24 -13.82
N THR A 352 -35.76 -15.42 -14.49
CA THR A 352 -36.65 -14.45 -13.82
C THR A 352 -37.99 -15.06 -13.41
N GLY A 353 -38.30 -16.29 -13.84
CA GLY A 353 -39.63 -16.89 -13.68
C GLY A 353 -40.74 -16.23 -14.51
N VAL A 354 -40.37 -15.29 -15.39
CA VAL A 354 -41.29 -14.53 -16.23
C VAL A 354 -41.59 -15.30 -17.52
N ASP A 355 -42.86 -15.37 -17.92
CA ASP A 355 -43.23 -15.84 -19.25
C ASP A 355 -43.00 -14.70 -20.28
N ALA A 356 -41.93 -14.82 -21.06
CA ALA A 356 -41.53 -13.85 -22.09
C ALA A 356 -42.65 -13.52 -23.09
N PHE A 357 -43.49 -14.50 -23.46
CA PHE A 357 -44.55 -14.31 -24.44
C PHE A 357 -45.75 -13.61 -23.83
N ARG A 358 -46.13 -14.01 -22.62
CA ARG A 358 -47.15 -13.34 -21.81
C ARG A 358 -46.83 -11.87 -21.60
N GLN A 359 -45.60 -11.55 -21.23
CA GLN A 359 -45.21 -10.15 -21.00
C GLN A 359 -45.12 -9.35 -22.28
N ARG A 360 -44.62 -9.95 -23.37
CA ARG A 360 -44.61 -9.29 -24.67
C ARG A 360 -46.03 -8.92 -25.13
N ALA A 361 -47.01 -9.79 -24.89
CA ALA A 361 -48.42 -9.48 -25.16
C ALA A 361 -48.92 -8.31 -24.29
N ALA A 362 -48.61 -8.31 -22.99
CA ALA A 362 -49.02 -7.25 -22.06
C ALA A 362 -48.43 -5.88 -22.39
N ASP A 363 -47.18 -5.84 -22.83
CA ASP A 363 -46.50 -4.61 -23.23
C ASP A 363 -47.05 -4.05 -24.55
N LEU A 364 -47.31 -4.92 -25.53
CA LEU A 364 -47.95 -4.53 -26.80
C LEU A 364 -49.37 -3.98 -26.57
N TRP A 365 -50.11 -4.63 -25.68
CA TRP A 365 -51.43 -4.20 -25.24
C TRP A 365 -51.37 -2.83 -24.55
N SER A 366 -50.52 -2.67 -23.53
CA SER A 366 -50.42 -1.44 -22.73
C SER A 366 -50.03 -0.22 -23.57
N ARG A 367 -49.15 -0.41 -24.57
CA ARG A 367 -48.75 0.66 -25.50
C ARG A 367 -49.88 1.08 -26.44
N SER A 368 -50.60 0.11 -26.97
CA SER A 368 -51.73 0.36 -27.87
C SER A 368 -52.88 1.02 -27.10
N PHE A 369 -53.09 0.59 -25.85
CA PHE A 369 -54.00 1.22 -24.89
C PHE A 369 -53.63 2.68 -24.66
N ARG A 370 -52.37 2.98 -24.32
CA ARG A 370 -51.91 4.35 -24.10
C ARG A 370 -52.11 5.22 -25.32
N ALA A 371 -51.74 4.71 -26.50
CA ALA A 371 -51.91 5.44 -27.76
C ALA A 371 -53.38 5.80 -28.05
N ALA A 372 -54.33 4.95 -27.64
CA ALA A 372 -55.76 5.18 -27.82
C ALA A 372 -56.41 6.02 -26.70
N ALA A 373 -56.03 5.78 -25.45
CA ALA A 373 -56.65 6.36 -24.25
C ALA A 373 -56.01 7.67 -23.79
N ASN A 374 -54.82 7.99 -24.32
CA ASN A 374 -53.97 9.10 -23.86
C ASN A 374 -53.68 9.05 -22.34
N ARG A 375 -53.68 7.84 -21.77
CA ARG A 375 -53.28 7.51 -20.40
C ARG A 375 -52.76 6.08 -20.37
N TRP A 376 -51.93 5.76 -19.40
CA TRP A 376 -51.53 4.37 -19.17
C TRP A 376 -52.69 3.55 -18.56
N PRO A 377 -52.73 2.23 -18.79
CA PRO A 377 -53.68 1.35 -18.11
C PRO A 377 -53.34 1.27 -16.62
N GLU A 378 -54.37 1.28 -15.80
CA GLU A 378 -54.26 1.13 -14.34
C GLU A 378 -53.83 -0.31 -13.98
N PRO A 379 -53.25 -0.54 -12.78
CA PRO A 379 -52.83 -1.88 -12.34
C PRO A 379 -53.94 -2.94 -12.47
N ASP A 380 -55.19 -2.57 -12.15
CA ASP A 380 -56.34 -3.47 -12.27
C ASP A 380 -56.67 -3.82 -13.72
N GLU A 381 -56.54 -2.88 -14.67
CA GLU A 381 -56.76 -3.11 -16.10
C GLU A 381 -55.68 -4.04 -16.67
N ARG A 382 -54.42 -3.84 -16.28
CA ARG A 382 -53.31 -4.73 -16.66
C ARG A 382 -53.47 -6.12 -16.03
N GLY A 383 -53.91 -6.20 -14.78
CA GLY A 383 -54.19 -7.46 -14.09
C GLY A 383 -55.34 -8.25 -14.76
N ALA A 384 -56.39 -7.55 -15.18
CA ALA A 384 -57.49 -8.13 -15.94
C ALA A 384 -57.02 -8.67 -17.30
N PHE A 385 -56.22 -7.89 -18.05
CA PHE A 385 -55.63 -8.34 -19.31
C PHE A 385 -54.82 -9.63 -19.15
N LEU A 386 -53.92 -9.67 -18.16
CA LEU A 386 -53.09 -10.85 -17.90
C LEU A 386 -53.93 -12.07 -17.51
N SER A 387 -55.01 -11.86 -16.76
CA SER A 387 -55.95 -12.94 -16.39
C SER A 387 -56.66 -13.50 -17.63
N HIS A 388 -57.07 -12.63 -18.57
CA HIS A 388 -57.68 -13.05 -19.83
C HIS A 388 -56.69 -13.75 -20.75
N TYR A 389 -55.46 -13.23 -20.89
CA TYR A 389 -54.39 -13.88 -21.63
C TYR A 389 -54.16 -15.32 -21.16
N ASN A 390 -54.11 -15.55 -19.85
CA ASN A 390 -53.89 -16.90 -19.30
C ASN A 390 -55.03 -17.88 -19.62
N ARG A 391 -56.25 -17.39 -19.92
CA ARG A 391 -57.38 -18.23 -20.34
C ARG A 391 -57.35 -18.59 -21.81
N VAL A 392 -56.61 -17.84 -22.65
CA VAL A 392 -56.55 -18.07 -24.10
C VAL A 392 -56.11 -19.49 -24.44
N ALA A 393 -55.16 -20.06 -23.68
CA ALA A 393 -54.73 -21.44 -23.86
C ALA A 393 -55.83 -22.48 -23.56
N ALA A 394 -56.81 -22.12 -22.71
CA ALA A 394 -57.98 -22.96 -22.45
C ALA A 394 -59.07 -22.83 -23.53
N ASP A 395 -59.05 -21.73 -24.30
CA ASP A 395 -60.02 -21.45 -25.37
C ASP A 395 -59.64 -22.11 -26.71
N GLY A 396 -58.41 -22.59 -26.86
CA GLY A 396 -57.96 -23.35 -28.03
C GLY A 396 -56.46 -23.21 -28.33
N ASP A 397 -56.03 -23.87 -29.41
CA ASP A 397 -54.66 -23.75 -29.94
C ASP A 397 -54.58 -22.55 -30.91
N PHE A 398 -53.79 -21.54 -30.53
CA PHE A 398 -53.55 -20.36 -31.36
C PHE A 398 -52.08 -20.24 -31.73
N TYR A 399 -51.79 -19.69 -32.91
CA TYR A 399 -50.41 -19.31 -33.22
C TYR A 399 -50.02 -18.12 -32.36
N LEU A 400 -48.81 -18.16 -31.82
CA LEU A 400 -48.26 -17.10 -30.98
C LEU A 400 -48.38 -15.70 -31.62
N ASN A 401 -48.13 -15.58 -32.92
CA ASN A 401 -48.24 -14.30 -33.64
C ASN A 401 -49.68 -13.76 -33.65
N ASP A 402 -50.68 -14.63 -33.69
CA ASP A 402 -52.10 -14.23 -33.66
C ASP A 402 -52.46 -13.67 -32.29
N VAL A 403 -51.95 -14.30 -31.23
CA VAL A 403 -52.12 -13.82 -29.84
C VAL A 403 -51.47 -12.44 -29.65
N LEU A 404 -50.25 -12.25 -30.16
CA LEU A 404 -49.57 -10.95 -30.08
C LEU A 404 -50.28 -9.86 -30.90
N ALA A 405 -50.79 -10.21 -32.09
CA ALA A 405 -51.58 -9.28 -32.91
C ALA A 405 -52.91 -8.92 -32.24
N ALA A 406 -53.59 -9.89 -31.63
CA ALA A 406 -54.81 -9.69 -30.87
C ALA A 406 -54.57 -8.79 -29.64
N ALA A 407 -53.44 -8.93 -28.95
CA ALA A 407 -53.07 -8.05 -27.84
C ALA A 407 -52.91 -6.58 -28.26
N VAL A 408 -52.28 -6.32 -29.42
CA VAL A 408 -52.18 -4.97 -30.01
C VAL A 408 -53.57 -4.40 -30.30
N ALA A 409 -54.42 -5.19 -30.98
CA ALA A 409 -55.77 -4.76 -31.35
C ALA A 409 -56.65 -4.49 -30.12
N ALA A 410 -56.66 -5.40 -29.14
CA ALA A 410 -57.39 -5.23 -27.88
C ALA A 410 -56.94 -3.97 -27.14
N GLY A 411 -55.63 -3.71 -27.10
CA GLY A 411 -55.10 -2.48 -26.51
C GLY A 411 -55.61 -1.23 -27.24
N ALA A 412 -55.61 -1.20 -28.58
CA ALA A 412 -56.15 -0.08 -29.34
C ALA A 412 -57.66 0.17 -29.08
N TYR A 413 -58.42 -0.87 -28.71
CA TYR A 413 -59.82 -0.75 -28.28
C TYR A 413 -60.00 -0.48 -26.79
N GLN A 414 -58.92 -0.40 -26.02
CA GLN A 414 -58.93 -0.30 -24.56
C GLN A 414 -59.63 -1.49 -23.89
N ASP A 415 -59.68 -2.63 -24.58
CA ASP A 415 -60.29 -3.86 -24.09
C ASP A 415 -59.25 -4.71 -23.36
N THR A 416 -59.59 -5.20 -22.17
CA THR A 416 -58.74 -6.12 -21.41
C THR A 416 -58.89 -7.56 -21.90
N ASP A 417 -59.93 -7.89 -22.66
CA ASP A 417 -60.14 -9.21 -23.21
C ASP A 417 -59.65 -9.30 -24.66
N LEU A 418 -58.55 -10.02 -24.87
CA LEU A 418 -57.98 -10.18 -26.22
C LEU A 418 -58.71 -11.24 -27.06
N THR A 419 -59.60 -12.04 -26.46
CA THR A 419 -60.32 -13.11 -27.18
C THR A 419 -61.23 -12.59 -28.28
N THR A 420 -61.75 -11.36 -28.12
CA THR A 420 -62.55 -10.65 -29.14
C THR A 420 -61.73 -10.29 -30.38
N CYS A 421 -60.41 -10.20 -30.22
CA CYS A 421 -59.46 -9.81 -31.25
C CYS A 421 -58.68 -11.00 -31.83
N LEU A 422 -58.83 -12.20 -31.27
CA LEU A 422 -58.21 -13.40 -31.82
C LEU A 422 -58.85 -13.76 -33.16
N PRO A 423 -58.06 -13.98 -34.21
CA PRO A 423 -58.59 -14.61 -35.41
C PRO A 423 -59.06 -16.01 -35.02
N ARG A 424 -60.38 -16.25 -35.06
CA ARG A 424 -60.90 -17.62 -34.99
C ARG A 424 -60.48 -18.35 -36.26
N HIS A 425 -59.32 -18.98 -36.23
CA HIS A 425 -58.95 -19.97 -37.23
C HIS A 425 -59.76 -21.23 -36.94
N LEU A 426 -60.95 -21.30 -37.50
CA LEU A 426 -61.62 -22.59 -37.65
C LEU A 426 -60.67 -23.49 -38.47
N SER A 427 -60.31 -24.64 -37.94
CA SER A 427 -59.60 -25.65 -38.72
C SER A 427 -60.39 -26.00 -39.98
N VAL A 428 -59.73 -26.52 -41.02
CA VAL A 428 -60.43 -26.98 -42.24
C VAL A 428 -61.55 -27.96 -41.90
N LEU A 429 -61.38 -28.76 -40.84
CA LEU A 429 -62.39 -29.69 -40.34
C LEU A 429 -63.57 -28.98 -39.66
N GLU A 430 -63.32 -27.92 -38.90
CA GLU A 430 -64.38 -27.13 -38.26
C GLU A 430 -65.15 -26.27 -39.27
N ILE A 431 -64.47 -25.73 -40.30
CA ILE A 431 -65.12 -25.08 -41.45
C ILE A 431 -66.00 -26.09 -42.19
N ALA A 432 -65.51 -27.31 -42.39
CA ALA A 432 -66.25 -28.39 -43.07
C ALA A 432 -67.40 -28.97 -42.23
N ALA A 433 -67.32 -28.87 -40.90
CA ALA A 433 -68.34 -29.36 -39.97
C ALA A 433 -69.47 -28.34 -39.74
N GLN A 434 -69.30 -27.09 -40.16
CA GLN A 434 -70.42 -26.14 -40.14
C GLN A 434 -71.48 -26.57 -41.15
N PRO A 435 -72.76 -26.65 -40.77
CA PRO A 435 -73.82 -26.88 -41.74
C PRO A 435 -73.76 -25.72 -42.73
N LEU A 436 -73.54 -26.03 -44.01
CA LEU A 436 -73.72 -25.07 -45.10
C LEU A 436 -75.13 -24.53 -44.94
N GLY A 437 -75.24 -23.26 -44.52
CA GLY A 437 -76.52 -22.60 -44.29
C GLY A 437 -77.43 -22.87 -45.46
N GLY A 438 -78.55 -23.55 -45.19
CA GLY A 438 -79.62 -23.70 -46.15
C GLY A 438 -80.07 -22.30 -46.54
N ALA A 439 -80.00 -22.01 -47.83
CA ALA A 439 -80.79 -20.93 -48.41
C ALA A 439 -82.26 -21.35 -48.33
N ALA A 440 -82.97 -20.92 -47.27
CA ALA A 440 -84.40 -20.59 -47.23
C ALA A 440 -84.76 -20.07 -45.83
#